data_AF-A0A4Y7PZ15-F1
#
_entry.id   AF-A0A4Y7PZ15-F1
#
_cell.length_a   1.000
_cell.length_b   1.000
_cell.length_c   1.000
_cell.angle_alpha   90.00
_cell.angle_beta   90.00
_cell.angle_gamma   90.00
#
_symmetry.space_group_name_H-M   'P 1'
#
loop_
_entity.id
_entity.type
_entity.pdbx_description
1 polymer ?
#
loop_
_entity_poly.entity_id
_entity_poly.type
_entity_poly.pdbx_seq_one_letter_code
_entity_poly.pdbx_strand_id
1 'polypeptide(L)'
;MYDLNDKEFDHKFRVDVTDPSGGFSPGALQVGIDDSSLELQQKLDIEYEALCADRRFLREFVFPIHNMTIEHALPVNLLRVIQSASQIFHIDRRKASDLEPAYIIDSVQTTCRTQLSISVCTFARRVLEEFHLTREAFDWVLGEIEMKFNQSVAHPGEMCGTLASQSIGEPATQMTLNTFHYAGVSSKNVTLGVPRLKEIINVYLRRYPVVSYFYRYNR
;
A
#
# COMPACT_ATOMS: atom_id res chain seq x y z
N MET A 1 -1.25 -0.57 7.03
CA MET A 1 -2.63 -1.11 7.11
C MET A 1 -2.61 -2.52 7.69
N TYR A 2 -1.82 -3.43 7.13
CA TYR A 2 -1.64 -4.78 7.68
C TYR A 2 -0.70 -4.85 8.89
N ASP A 3 0.09 -3.81 9.19
CA ASP A 3 0.96 -3.82 10.39
C ASP A 3 0.30 -3.31 11.68
N LEU A 4 -0.86 -2.65 11.58
CA LEU A 4 -1.52 -2.02 12.73
C LEU A 4 -2.03 -3.08 13.71
N ASN A 5 -2.07 -2.77 15.00
CA ASN A 5 -2.76 -3.62 15.96
C ASN A 5 -4.27 -3.64 15.68
N ASP A 6 -4.99 -4.69 16.08
CA ASP A 6 -6.42 -4.82 15.77
C ASP A 6 -7.23 -3.65 16.33
N LYS A 7 -6.92 -3.22 17.56
CA LYS A 7 -7.55 -2.04 18.18
C LYS A 7 -7.25 -0.73 17.45
N GLU A 8 -6.02 -0.57 16.97
CA GLU A 8 -5.60 0.63 16.23
C GLU A 8 -6.22 0.66 14.83
N PHE A 9 -6.37 -0.51 14.22
CA PHE A 9 -7.05 -0.68 12.94
C PHE A 9 -8.52 -0.30 13.08
N ASP A 10 -9.22 -0.84 14.08
CA ASP A 10 -10.63 -0.53 14.32
C ASP A 10 -10.81 0.96 14.60
N HIS A 11 -9.99 1.55 15.47
CA HIS A 11 -10.06 2.99 15.74
C HIS A 11 -9.81 3.86 14.49
N LYS A 12 -8.95 3.41 13.57
CA LYS A 12 -8.57 4.20 12.38
C LYS A 12 -9.52 4.03 11.21
N PHE A 13 -10.20 2.89 11.09
CA PHE A 13 -10.98 2.52 9.91
C PHE A 13 -12.43 2.18 10.20
N ARG A 14 -12.87 2.04 11.45
CA ARG A 14 -14.29 1.83 11.76
C ARG A 14 -14.98 3.16 12.00
N VAL A 15 -16.18 3.29 11.46
CA VAL A 15 -17.08 4.42 11.71
C VAL A 15 -18.47 3.87 11.97
N ASP A 16 -19.00 4.20 13.13
CA ASP A 16 -20.34 3.81 13.57
C ASP A 16 -21.18 5.09 13.70
N VAL A 17 -21.88 5.42 12.62
CA VAL A 17 -22.74 6.60 12.48
C VAL A 17 -23.95 6.56 13.42
N THR A 18 -24.43 5.37 13.77
CA THR A 18 -25.60 5.20 14.66
C THR A 18 -25.29 5.45 16.13
N ASP A 19 -24.01 5.46 16.51
CA ASP A 19 -23.57 5.73 17.89
C ASP A 19 -23.06 7.18 17.98
N PRO A 20 -23.56 8.00 18.93
CA PRO A 20 -23.08 9.38 19.11
C PRO A 20 -21.58 9.51 19.43
N SER A 21 -20.91 8.42 19.82
CA SER A 21 -19.46 8.38 20.07
C SER A 21 -18.64 7.78 18.92
N GLY A 22 -19.27 7.09 17.98
CA GLY A 22 -18.62 6.32 16.91
C GLY A 22 -18.56 7.00 15.55
N GLY A 23 -19.22 8.15 15.40
CA GLY A 23 -19.30 8.91 14.16
C GLY A 23 -18.01 9.64 13.75
N PHE A 24 -18.14 10.48 12.73
CA PHE A 24 -17.05 11.35 12.28
C PHE A 24 -16.71 12.42 13.32
N SER A 25 -15.44 12.82 13.37
CA SER A 25 -14.99 13.87 14.29
C SER A 25 -15.73 15.20 14.08
N PRO A 26 -16.06 15.93 15.16
CA PRO A 26 -16.82 17.18 15.05
C PRO A 26 -16.03 18.21 14.25
N GLY A 27 -16.63 18.70 13.16
CA GLY A 27 -16.01 19.64 12.22
C GLY A 27 -15.35 19.00 11.00
N ALA A 28 -15.40 17.67 10.84
CA ALA A 28 -14.97 17.01 9.61
C ALA A 28 -15.93 17.27 8.43
N LEU A 29 -17.23 17.35 8.71
CA LEU A 29 -18.31 17.52 7.72
C LEU A 29 -19.00 18.87 7.87
N GLN A 30 -19.36 19.48 6.73
CA GLN A 30 -20.11 20.72 6.69
C GLN A 30 -21.54 20.51 7.23
N VAL A 31 -22.07 21.53 7.90
CA VAL A 31 -23.44 21.51 8.45
C VAL A 31 -24.46 21.36 7.31
N GLY A 32 -25.27 20.30 7.37
CA GLY A 32 -26.32 20.00 6.38
C GLY A 32 -26.07 18.77 5.52
N ILE A 33 -24.90 18.12 5.65
CA ILE A 33 -24.67 16.79 5.10
C ILE A 33 -25.34 15.77 6.03
N ASP A 34 -26.13 14.85 5.46
CA ASP A 34 -26.71 13.75 6.22
C ASP A 34 -25.62 12.75 6.57
N ASP A 35 -25.18 12.80 7.81
CA ASP A 35 -24.13 11.97 8.36
C ASP A 35 -24.68 10.79 9.16
N SER A 36 -26.02 10.66 9.28
CA SER A 36 -26.72 9.84 10.28
C SER A 36 -27.67 8.78 9.68
N SER A 37 -27.63 8.56 8.36
CA SER A 37 -28.57 7.64 7.69
C SER A 37 -28.23 6.17 7.90
N LEU A 38 -29.26 5.33 8.03
CA LEU A 38 -29.11 3.88 8.12
C LEU A 38 -28.50 3.28 6.84
N GLU A 39 -28.81 3.87 5.68
CA GLU A 39 -28.26 3.46 4.39
C GLU A 39 -26.76 3.72 4.33
N LEU A 40 -26.29 4.86 4.85
CA LEU A 40 -24.86 5.14 4.95
C LEU A 40 -24.14 4.16 5.87
N GLN A 41 -24.72 3.84 7.04
CA GLN A 41 -24.15 2.84 7.94
C GLN A 41 -23.97 1.49 7.24
N GLN A 42 -24.98 1.03 6.51
CA GLN A 42 -24.88 -0.23 5.75
C GLN A 42 -23.74 -0.21 4.74
N LYS A 43 -23.53 0.91 4.03
CA LYS A 43 -22.41 1.05 3.08
C LYS A 43 -21.05 1.01 3.78
N LEU A 44 -20.93 1.71 4.91
CA LEU A 44 -19.70 1.73 5.72
C LEU A 44 -19.37 0.35 6.30
N ASP A 45 -20.37 -0.39 6.77
CA ASP A 45 -20.21 -1.76 7.30
C ASP A 45 -19.68 -2.71 6.23
N ILE A 46 -20.27 -2.67 5.02
CA ILE A 46 -19.84 -3.48 3.87
C ILE A 46 -18.38 -3.16 3.50
N GLU A 47 -18.01 -1.88 3.44
CA GLU A 47 -16.64 -1.47 3.13
C GLU A 47 -15.65 -1.95 4.20
N TYR A 48 -16.02 -1.81 5.48
CA TYR A 48 -15.18 -2.22 6.59
C TYR A 48 -14.99 -3.75 6.66
N GLU A 49 -16.03 -4.53 6.35
CA GLU A 49 -15.92 -6.00 6.24
C GLU A 49 -14.97 -6.41 5.12
N ALA A 50 -15.07 -5.77 3.94
CA ALA A 50 -14.16 -5.99 2.83
C ALA A 50 -12.70 -5.67 3.22
N LEU A 51 -12.49 -4.57 3.94
CA LEU A 51 -11.18 -4.16 4.45
C LEU A 51 -10.58 -5.18 5.42
N CYS A 52 -11.42 -5.77 6.29
CA CYS A 52 -11.01 -6.84 7.19
C CYS A 52 -10.60 -8.10 6.43
N ALA A 53 -11.34 -8.47 5.39
CA ALA A 53 -11.00 -9.61 4.53
C ALA A 53 -9.67 -9.37 3.80
N ASP A 54 -9.47 -8.19 3.21
CA ASP A 54 -8.22 -7.80 2.56
C ASP A 54 -7.04 -7.84 3.53
N ARG A 55 -7.20 -7.31 4.75
CA ARG A 55 -6.15 -7.35 5.77
C ARG A 55 -5.76 -8.76 6.16
N ARG A 56 -6.73 -9.68 6.30
CA ARG A 56 -6.45 -11.10 6.57
C ARG A 56 -5.70 -11.74 5.42
N PHE A 57 -6.16 -11.50 4.18
CA PHE A 57 -5.50 -12.01 2.98
C PHE A 57 -4.05 -11.52 2.87
N LEU A 58 -3.80 -10.24 3.13
CA LEU A 58 -2.46 -9.67 3.12
C LEU A 58 -1.54 -10.28 4.18
N ARG A 59 -2.04 -10.52 5.40
CA ARG A 59 -1.24 -11.08 6.50
C ARG A 59 -0.98 -12.58 6.36
N GLU A 60 -1.97 -13.34 5.94
CA GLU A 60 -1.90 -14.81 5.94
C GLU A 60 -1.29 -15.35 4.65
N PHE A 61 -1.62 -14.73 3.51
CA PHE A 61 -1.29 -15.28 2.20
C PHE A 61 -0.19 -14.49 1.49
N VAL A 62 -0.28 -13.16 1.43
CA VAL A 62 0.64 -12.34 0.63
C VAL A 62 1.96 -12.06 1.36
N PHE A 63 1.88 -11.67 2.64
CA PHE A 63 3.02 -11.28 3.48
C PHE A 63 3.08 -12.11 4.77
N PRO A 64 3.29 -13.44 4.67
CA PRO A 64 3.32 -14.32 5.85
C PRO A 64 4.48 -14.00 6.81
N ILE A 65 5.58 -13.45 6.26
CA ILE A 65 6.72 -12.99 7.04
C ILE A 65 6.55 -11.49 7.27
N HIS A 66 6.17 -11.13 8.50
CA HIS A 66 6.02 -9.73 8.90
C HIS A 66 7.41 -9.09 8.99
N ASN A 67 7.85 -8.44 7.92
CA ASN A 67 9.07 -7.64 7.92
C ASN A 67 8.73 -6.17 7.68
N MET A 68 8.68 -5.39 8.76
CA MET A 68 8.27 -3.99 8.78
C MET A 68 9.17 -3.03 7.99
N THR A 69 10.28 -3.54 7.43
CA THR A 69 11.29 -2.73 6.71
C THR A 69 11.18 -2.80 5.20
N ILE A 70 10.34 -3.69 4.65
CA ILE A 70 10.23 -3.86 3.20
C ILE A 70 9.18 -2.89 2.68
N GLU A 71 9.62 -1.79 2.08
CA GLU A 71 8.75 -0.91 1.32
C GLU A 71 8.29 -1.62 0.04
N HIS A 72 6.98 -1.67 -0.18
CA HIS A 72 6.40 -2.26 -1.39
C HIS A 72 6.24 -1.19 -2.48
N ALA A 73 6.83 -1.46 -3.65
CA ALA A 73 6.66 -0.60 -4.81
C ALA A 73 5.25 -0.75 -5.38
N LEU A 74 4.50 0.35 -5.39
CA LEU A 74 3.17 0.43 -6.00
C LEU A 74 3.22 1.40 -7.20
N PRO A 75 2.41 1.17 -8.24
CA PRO A 75 2.43 1.99 -9.46
C PRO A 75 2.05 3.45 -9.20
N VAL A 76 1.21 3.71 -8.20
CA VAL A 76 0.73 5.05 -7.86
C VAL A 76 1.00 5.35 -6.39
N ASN A 77 1.68 6.46 -6.13
CA ASN A 77 1.87 6.99 -4.78
C ASN A 77 0.68 7.90 -4.40
N LEU A 78 -0.30 7.32 -3.71
CA LEU A 78 -1.53 8.03 -3.30
C LEU A 78 -1.24 9.23 -2.40
N LEU A 79 -0.30 9.10 -1.44
CA LEU A 79 0.04 10.20 -0.54
C LEU A 79 0.56 11.42 -1.30
N ARG A 80 1.36 11.19 -2.35
CA ARG A 80 1.86 12.27 -3.20
C ARG A 80 0.74 12.92 -4.02
N VAL A 81 -0.19 12.13 -4.55
CA VAL A 81 -1.35 12.66 -5.30
C VAL A 81 -2.22 13.52 -4.38
N ILE A 82 -2.52 13.04 -3.18
CA ILE A 82 -3.30 13.80 -2.18
C ILE A 82 -2.57 15.09 -1.78
N GLN A 83 -1.25 15.04 -1.57
CA GLN A 83 -0.45 16.24 -1.28
C GLN A 83 -0.50 17.26 -2.43
N SER A 84 -0.43 16.81 -3.67
CA SER A 84 -0.60 17.67 -4.84
C SER A 84 -1.99 18.30 -4.86
N ALA A 85 -3.04 17.54 -4.58
CA ALA A 85 -4.40 18.06 -4.47
C ALA A 85 -4.52 19.14 -3.39
N SER A 86 -3.98 18.90 -2.19
CA SER A 86 -3.99 19.89 -1.11
C SER A 86 -3.31 21.20 -1.49
N GLN A 87 -2.26 21.15 -2.33
CA GLN A 87 -1.57 22.34 -2.82
C GLN A 87 -2.37 23.07 -3.90
N ILE A 88 -2.92 22.35 -4.88
CA ILE A 88 -3.67 22.91 -6.01
C ILE A 88 -4.95 23.61 -5.55
N PHE A 89 -5.70 22.96 -4.66
CA PHE A 89 -6.99 23.46 -4.18
C PHE A 89 -6.90 24.30 -2.90
N HIS A 90 -5.68 24.57 -2.42
CA HIS A 90 -5.44 25.34 -1.19
C HIS A 90 -6.30 24.86 0.00
N ILE A 91 -6.27 23.54 0.25
CA ILE A 91 -7.16 22.91 1.22
C ILE A 91 -6.78 23.34 2.65
N ASP A 92 -7.73 24.00 3.32
CA ASP A 92 -7.61 24.39 4.71
C ASP A 92 -8.05 23.26 5.63
N ARG A 93 -7.12 22.63 6.35
CA ARG A 93 -7.41 21.57 7.35
C ARG A 93 -8.28 22.01 8.53
N ARG A 94 -8.59 23.31 8.65
CA ARG A 94 -9.46 23.86 9.69
C ARG A 94 -10.92 23.95 9.27
N LYS A 95 -11.18 23.88 7.95
CA LYS A 95 -12.53 23.96 7.40
C LYS A 95 -13.09 22.54 7.29
N ALA A 96 -14.38 22.44 7.53
CA ALA A 96 -15.11 21.21 7.29
C ALA A 96 -15.18 20.91 5.80
N SER A 97 -15.17 19.62 5.45
CA SER A 97 -15.32 19.15 4.08
C SER A 97 -16.78 19.24 3.63
N ASP A 98 -16.99 19.59 2.36
CA ASP A 98 -18.26 19.54 1.63
C ASP A 98 -18.55 18.16 1.03
N LEU A 99 -17.69 17.17 1.28
CA LEU A 99 -17.74 15.84 0.70
C LEU A 99 -18.68 14.92 1.49
N GLU A 100 -19.66 14.35 0.80
CA GLU A 100 -20.59 13.39 1.41
C GLU A 100 -19.94 12.00 1.54
N PRO A 101 -20.02 11.35 2.72
CA PRO A 101 -19.44 10.02 2.93
C PRO A 101 -19.94 8.96 1.94
N ALA A 102 -21.24 8.96 1.62
CA ALA A 102 -21.82 8.01 0.68
C ALA A 102 -21.22 8.16 -0.73
N TYR A 103 -20.96 9.40 -1.15
CA TYR A 103 -20.34 9.69 -2.45
C TYR A 103 -18.91 9.15 -2.54
N ILE A 104 -18.14 9.21 -1.45
CA ILE A 104 -16.79 8.63 -1.40
C ILE A 104 -16.86 7.13 -1.70
N ILE A 105 -17.74 6.41 -1.00
CA ILE A 105 -17.88 4.96 -1.11
C ILE A 105 -18.29 4.58 -2.55
N ASP A 106 -19.32 5.24 -3.08
CA ASP A 106 -19.83 4.94 -4.42
C ASP A 106 -18.79 5.25 -5.52
N SER A 107 -18.04 6.35 -5.36
CA SER A 107 -17.00 6.76 -6.30
C SER A 107 -15.80 5.81 -6.27
N VAL A 108 -15.37 5.40 -5.07
CA VAL A 108 -14.29 4.41 -4.89
C VAL A 108 -14.72 3.06 -5.45
N GLN A 109 -15.94 2.59 -5.18
CA GLN A 109 -16.43 1.32 -5.71
C GLN A 109 -16.51 1.32 -7.25
N THR A 110 -16.94 2.43 -7.83
CA THR A 110 -17.00 2.60 -9.29
C THR A 110 -15.59 2.56 -9.90
N THR A 111 -14.64 3.27 -9.30
CA THR A 111 -13.24 3.35 -9.78
C THR A 111 -12.48 2.04 -9.55
N CYS A 112 -12.69 1.38 -8.41
CA CYS A 112 -12.02 0.11 -8.08
C CYS A 112 -12.48 -1.04 -8.98
N ARG A 113 -13.72 -1.03 -9.48
CA ARG A 113 -14.24 -2.08 -10.38
C ARG A 113 -13.45 -2.22 -11.69
N THR A 114 -12.79 -1.16 -12.16
CA THR A 114 -12.17 -1.16 -13.49
C THR A 114 -10.67 -1.38 -13.49
N GLN A 115 -9.92 -1.10 -12.40
CA GLN A 115 -8.45 -1.11 -12.53
C GLN A 115 -7.56 -1.42 -11.33
N LEU A 116 -7.99 -1.59 -10.07
CA LEU A 116 -7.01 -1.77 -8.98
C LEU A 116 -7.42 -2.77 -7.89
N SER A 117 -6.47 -3.66 -7.59
CA SER A 117 -6.48 -4.59 -6.46
C SER A 117 -5.82 -3.93 -5.23
N ILE A 118 -6.57 -3.78 -4.14
CA ILE A 118 -6.14 -3.95 -2.74
C ILE A 118 -5.31 -2.81 -2.06
N SER A 119 -5.21 -1.57 -2.58
CA SER A 119 -4.58 -0.47 -1.78
C SER A 119 -5.19 0.93 -1.87
N VAL A 120 -6.34 1.09 -2.54
CA VAL A 120 -7.04 2.38 -2.70
C VAL A 120 -8.36 2.43 -1.92
N CYS A 121 -8.49 1.65 -0.84
CA CYS A 121 -9.57 1.88 0.13
C CYS A 121 -9.21 3.13 0.94
N THR A 122 -9.38 4.29 0.32
CA THR A 122 -9.42 5.58 0.99
C THR A 122 -10.69 5.60 1.81
N PHE A 123 -10.62 4.98 3.00
CA PHE A 123 -11.77 4.90 3.89
C PHE A 123 -12.31 6.32 4.15
N ALA A 124 -13.63 6.49 4.06
CA ALA A 124 -14.31 7.78 4.15
C ALA A 124 -13.80 8.62 5.35
N ARG A 125 -13.56 7.96 6.49
CA ARG A 125 -12.96 8.59 7.69
C ARG A 125 -11.63 9.28 7.42
N ARG A 126 -10.70 8.63 6.72
CA ARG A 126 -9.36 9.21 6.47
C ARG A 126 -9.42 10.37 5.49
N VAL A 127 -10.25 10.25 4.46
CA VAL A 127 -10.47 11.33 3.49
C VAL A 127 -10.99 12.59 4.18
N LEU A 128 -11.94 12.42 5.10
CA LEU A 128 -12.62 13.51 5.79
C LEU A 128 -11.83 14.05 7.00
N GLU A 129 -11.22 13.18 7.83
CA GLU A 129 -10.57 13.57 9.09
C GLU A 129 -9.05 13.80 8.95
N GLU A 130 -8.36 13.07 8.08
CA GLU A 130 -6.89 13.18 7.95
C GLU A 130 -6.51 14.17 6.85
N PHE A 131 -7.23 14.15 5.74
CA PHE A 131 -6.90 14.95 4.55
C PHE A 131 -7.83 16.16 4.35
N HIS A 132 -9.03 16.15 4.95
CA HIS A 132 -10.05 17.20 4.79
C HIS A 132 -10.30 17.57 3.31
N LEU A 133 -10.35 16.56 2.43
CA LEU A 133 -10.53 16.81 1.00
C LEU A 133 -11.91 17.40 0.72
N THR A 134 -11.98 18.39 -0.16
CA THR A 134 -13.24 18.89 -0.72
C THR A 134 -13.73 17.98 -1.85
N ARG A 135 -14.99 18.14 -2.26
CA ARG A 135 -15.54 17.39 -3.39
C ARG A 135 -14.75 17.58 -4.68
N GLU A 136 -14.44 18.83 -5.02
CA GLU A 136 -13.64 19.15 -6.21
C GLU A 136 -12.23 18.53 -6.14
N ALA A 137 -11.59 18.58 -4.97
CA ALA A 137 -10.28 17.99 -4.78
C ALA A 137 -10.31 16.47 -4.86
N PHE A 138 -11.36 15.82 -4.35
CA PHE A 138 -11.53 14.38 -4.40
C PHE A 138 -11.75 13.88 -5.84
N ASP A 139 -12.61 14.53 -6.61
CA ASP A 139 -12.83 14.19 -8.02
C ASP A 139 -11.54 14.35 -8.85
N TRP A 140 -10.76 15.40 -8.57
CA TRP A 140 -9.44 15.58 -9.17
C TRP A 140 -8.46 14.47 -8.80
N VAL A 141 -8.43 14.04 -7.52
CA VAL A 141 -7.57 12.94 -7.05
C VAL A 141 -7.92 11.65 -7.78
N LEU A 142 -9.21 11.32 -7.94
CA LEU A 142 -9.63 10.12 -8.65
C LEU A 142 -9.17 10.12 -10.11
N GLY A 143 -9.36 11.24 -10.82
CA GLY A 143 -8.89 11.37 -12.20
C GLY A 143 -7.36 11.28 -12.34
N GLU A 144 -6.63 11.87 -11.40
CA GLU A 144 -5.16 11.81 -11.38
C GLU A 144 -4.64 10.39 -11.10
N ILE A 145 -5.33 9.63 -10.23
CA ILE A 145 -5.02 8.22 -9.97
C ILE A 145 -5.23 7.38 -11.23
N GLU A 146 -6.38 7.54 -11.90
CA GLU A 146 -6.69 6.81 -13.12
C GLU A 146 -5.67 7.13 -14.23
N MET A 147 -5.33 8.40 -14.41
CA MET A 147 -4.34 8.83 -15.39
C MET A 147 -2.96 8.22 -15.12
N LYS A 148 -2.47 8.32 -13.87
CA LYS A 148 -1.16 7.75 -13.50
C LYS A 148 -1.14 6.24 -13.58
N PHE A 149 -2.24 5.59 -13.24
CA PHE A 149 -2.35 4.16 -13.38
C PHE A 149 -2.27 3.73 -14.85
N ASN A 150 -3.04 4.37 -15.73
CA ASN A 150 -3.01 4.08 -17.17
C ASN A 150 -1.62 4.35 -17.78
N GLN A 151 -0.90 5.36 -17.29
CA GLN A 151 0.49 5.63 -17.69
C GLN A 151 1.50 4.60 -17.14
N SER A 152 1.18 3.93 -16.02
CA SER A 152 2.06 2.93 -15.40
C SER A 152 2.02 1.57 -16.11
N VAL A 153 1.09 1.38 -17.05
CA VAL A 153 0.99 0.15 -17.84
C VAL A 153 2.17 0.04 -18.81
N ALA A 154 2.85 -1.10 -18.79
CA ALA A 154 3.97 -1.36 -19.68
C ALA A 154 3.54 -1.33 -21.16
N HIS A 155 4.34 -0.68 -22.01
CA HIS A 155 4.03 -0.58 -23.43
C HIS A 155 4.22 -1.94 -24.13
N PRO A 156 3.27 -2.35 -24.99
CA PRO A 156 3.43 -3.59 -25.75
C PRO A 156 4.59 -3.45 -26.75
N GLY A 157 5.41 -4.50 -26.85
CA GLY A 157 6.55 -4.53 -27.77
C GLY A 157 7.85 -3.93 -27.21
N GLU A 158 7.87 -3.49 -25.94
CA GLU A 158 9.10 -3.08 -25.27
C GLU A 158 10.07 -4.27 -25.10
N MET A 159 11.37 -4.04 -25.32
CA MET A 159 12.41 -5.07 -25.21
C MET A 159 12.76 -5.36 -23.74
N CYS A 160 11.85 -6.02 -23.01
CA CYS A 160 12.01 -6.31 -21.59
C CYS A 160 13.25 -7.16 -21.28
N GLY A 161 13.67 -8.04 -22.20
CA GLY A 161 14.84 -8.91 -22.00
C GLY A 161 16.17 -8.13 -21.92
N THR A 162 16.37 -7.15 -22.81
CA THR A 162 17.58 -6.33 -22.79
C THR A 162 17.62 -5.40 -21.58
N LEU A 163 16.47 -4.81 -21.23
CA LEU A 163 16.34 -3.97 -20.03
C LEU A 163 16.64 -4.76 -18.76
N ALA A 164 16.01 -5.94 -18.60
CA ALA A 164 16.23 -6.80 -17.45
C ALA A 164 17.70 -7.26 -17.33
N SER A 165 18.32 -7.62 -18.46
CA SER A 165 19.74 -8.01 -18.50
C SER A 165 20.65 -6.87 -18.02
N GLN A 166 20.39 -5.64 -18.44
CA GLN A 166 21.17 -4.47 -18.03
C GLN A 166 20.93 -4.14 -16.55
N SER A 167 19.68 -4.14 -16.09
CA SER A 167 19.32 -3.85 -14.69
C SER A 167 19.95 -4.82 -13.69
N ILE A 168 20.24 -6.06 -14.10
CA ILE A 168 20.98 -7.04 -13.28
C ILE A 168 22.50 -6.84 -13.41
N GLY A 169 22.99 -6.54 -14.62
CA GLY A 169 24.42 -6.43 -14.92
C GLY A 169 25.11 -5.21 -14.29
N GLU A 170 24.46 -4.04 -14.31
CA GLU A 170 25.01 -2.81 -13.73
C GLU A 170 25.33 -2.93 -12.22
N PRO A 171 24.40 -3.34 -11.33
CA PRO A 171 24.70 -3.49 -9.91
C PRO A 171 25.68 -4.63 -9.63
N ALA A 172 25.73 -5.67 -10.49
CA ALA A 172 26.68 -6.77 -10.33
C ALA A 172 28.14 -6.28 -10.37
N THR A 173 28.45 -5.26 -11.17
CA THR A 173 29.79 -4.65 -11.19
C THR A 173 30.15 -3.99 -9.85
N GLN A 174 29.18 -3.34 -9.21
CA GLN A 174 29.34 -2.67 -7.92
C GLN A 174 29.49 -3.66 -6.74
N MET A 175 28.93 -4.87 -6.87
CA MET A 175 29.02 -5.91 -5.83
C MET A 175 30.41 -6.53 -5.68
N THR A 176 31.36 -6.24 -6.58
CA THR A 176 32.68 -6.87 -6.62
C THR A 176 33.55 -6.53 -5.40
N LEU A 177 33.37 -5.37 -4.77
CA LEU A 177 34.24 -4.86 -3.70
C LEU A 177 33.64 -4.97 -2.28
N ASN A 178 32.32 -5.23 -2.13
CA ASN A 178 31.63 -5.12 -0.83
C ASN A 178 31.46 -6.46 -0.07
N THR A 179 32.05 -7.56 -0.54
CA THR A 179 31.79 -8.92 0.01
C THR A 179 32.60 -9.31 1.24
N PHE A 180 33.61 -8.53 1.63
CA PHE A 180 34.53 -8.90 2.72
C PHE A 180 34.18 -8.30 4.10
N HIS A 181 33.22 -7.38 4.18
CA HIS A 181 32.94 -6.61 5.41
C HIS A 181 31.59 -6.90 6.08
N TYR A 182 30.89 -7.99 5.75
CA TYR A 182 29.79 -8.49 6.59
C TYR A 182 30.35 -9.18 7.84
N ALA A 183 31.14 -8.44 8.63
CA ALA A 183 31.80 -8.90 9.83
C ALA A 183 30.77 -9.00 10.97
N GLY A 184 30.23 -10.20 11.20
CA GLY A 184 29.33 -10.43 12.34
C GLY A 184 28.54 -11.74 12.32
N VAL A 185 28.43 -12.44 11.19
CA VAL A 185 27.75 -13.75 11.13
C VAL A 185 28.80 -14.85 11.21
N SER A 186 28.74 -15.67 12.25
CA SER A 186 29.76 -16.66 12.59
C SER A 186 30.11 -17.60 11.42
N SER A 187 31.36 -17.47 10.94
CA SER A 187 32.23 -18.53 10.44
C SER A 187 31.71 -19.51 9.38
N LYS A 188 31.02 -19.04 8.33
CA LYS A 188 30.95 -19.80 7.05
C LYS A 188 31.13 -18.88 5.84
N ASN A 189 32.24 -19.07 5.13
CA ASN A 189 32.55 -18.40 3.86
C ASN A 189 31.57 -18.86 2.77
N VAL A 190 30.37 -18.28 2.74
CA VAL A 190 29.46 -18.42 1.59
C VAL A 190 30.02 -17.56 0.46
N THR A 191 30.11 -18.09 -0.76
CA THR A 191 30.45 -17.27 -1.93
C THR A 191 29.39 -16.19 -2.11
N LEU A 192 29.80 -14.92 -2.07
CA LEU A 192 28.95 -13.74 -2.27
C LEU A 192 29.47 -12.93 -3.46
N GLY A 193 28.66 -12.01 -3.96
CA GLY A 193 29.04 -11.10 -5.05
C GLY A 193 29.19 -11.77 -6.42
N VAL A 194 30.06 -11.23 -7.27
CA VAL A 194 30.26 -11.67 -8.66
C VAL A 194 30.62 -13.16 -8.79
N PRO A 195 31.49 -13.75 -7.94
CA PRO A 195 31.77 -15.18 -8.00
C PRO A 195 30.51 -16.03 -7.84
N ARG A 196 29.59 -15.63 -6.94
CA ARG A 196 28.32 -16.34 -6.72
C ARG A 196 27.37 -16.19 -7.90
N LEU A 197 27.32 -15.00 -8.50
CA LEU A 197 26.52 -14.75 -9.69
C LEU A 197 26.95 -15.66 -10.85
N LYS A 198 28.27 -15.79 -11.08
CA LYS A 198 28.82 -16.68 -12.11
C LYS A 198 28.49 -18.16 -11.87
N GLU A 199 28.54 -18.62 -10.63
CA GLU A 199 28.14 -19.98 -10.26
C GLU A 199 26.66 -20.26 -10.56
N ILE A 200 25.77 -19.31 -10.24
CA ILE A 200 24.32 -19.45 -10.45
C ILE A 200 23.99 -19.47 -11.96
N ILE A 201 24.52 -18.51 -12.72
CA ILE A 201 24.22 -18.38 -14.16
C ILE A 201 24.69 -19.60 -14.95
N ASN A 202 25.89 -20.12 -14.65
CA ASN A 202 26.44 -21.29 -15.34
C ASN A 202 26.02 -22.63 -14.73
N VAL A 203 25.16 -22.61 -13.69
CA VAL A 203 24.67 -23.81 -13.00
C VAL A 203 25.81 -24.72 -12.53
N TYR A 204 26.87 -24.13 -11.96
CA TYR A 204 27.97 -24.90 -11.40
C TYR A 204 27.63 -25.42 -9.99
N LEU A 205 28.16 -26.60 -9.66
CA LEU A 205 28.11 -27.13 -8.29
C LEU A 205 28.79 -26.14 -7.34
N ARG A 206 28.10 -25.80 -6.25
CA ARG A 206 28.65 -24.91 -5.21
C ARG A 206 29.92 -25.53 -4.63
N ARG A 207 30.97 -24.71 -4.54
CA ARG A 207 32.21 -25.09 -3.86
C ARG A 207 32.00 -25.35 -2.36
N TYR A 208 31.04 -24.66 -1.75
CA TYR A 208 30.62 -24.82 -0.36
C TYR A 208 29.08 -24.92 -0.27
N PRO A 209 28.49 -26.13 -0.23
CA PRO A 209 27.05 -26.29 -0.06
C PRO A 209 26.64 -25.92 1.38
N VAL A 210 25.54 -25.19 1.49
CA VAL A 210 24.95 -24.78 2.77
C VAL A 210 23.49 -25.20 2.77
N VAL A 211 23.06 -25.86 3.85
CA VAL A 211 21.67 -26.28 4.08
C VAL A 211 21.20 -25.65 5.39
N SER A 212 20.06 -24.97 5.34
CA SER A 212 19.41 -24.38 6.51
C SER A 212 18.30 -25.32 6.99
N TYR A 213 18.39 -25.79 8.23
CA TYR A 213 17.37 -26.61 8.86
C TYR A 213 16.54 -25.75 9.81
N PHE A 214 15.22 -25.77 9.66
CA PHE A 214 14.28 -25.14 10.58
C PHE A 214 13.59 -26.21 11.42
N TYR A 215 13.73 -26.12 12.74
CA TYR A 215 13.09 -27.06 13.67
C TYR A 215 11.81 -26.44 14.22
N ARG A 216 10.72 -27.22 14.22
CA ARG A 216 9.48 -26.84 14.91
C ARG A 216 9.64 -27.16 16.38
N TYR A 217 9.66 -26.15 17.23
CA TYR A 217 9.70 -26.35 18.68
C TYR A 217 8.29 -26.76 19.14
N ASN A 218 8.09 -28.04 19.47
CA ASN A 218 6.87 -28.49 20.13
C ASN A 218 7.01 -28.21 21.63
N ARG A 219 6.32 -27.18 22.11
CA ARG A 219 6.08 -26.94 23.53
C ARG A 219 4.59 -27.07 23.81
#